data_AF-N4VD13-F1
#
_entry.id   AF-N4VD13-F1
#
_cell.length_a   1.000
_cell.length_b   1.000
_cell.length_c   1.000
_cell.angle_alpha   90.00
_cell.angle_beta   90.00
_cell.angle_gamma   90.00
#
_symmetry.space_group_name_H-M   'P 1'
#
loop_
_entity.id
_entity.type
_entity.pdbx_description
1 polymer ?
#
loop_
_entity_poly.entity_id
_entity_poly.type
_entity_poly.pdbx_seq_one_letter_code
_entity_poly.pdbx_strand_id
1 'polypeptide(L)'
;MSPTDAKTRRERGVLAQREYRKRHASKVQKLQDENQTLKDAISGIGKALASSREQLPLDLREAIGNACDVAGVSKTTCGSHGASDESDLSSSQSESEILPRDRALEDAIRGTSSLSRNEVILSGRASPRLDYGLWLDFDRLVRVIEPPLDILPYLGAGVNTLAGCIFWSTLDYTIDLWHSRTQPLATKYLDRIFNHSTHLTDRDFLLSLAQARVDYKEKGFMYQKLSEQFQRNSMSELYERIKTDYEKQGKPSRWWKRPEEVAESVLDLMTPSQQARFGAVLNGKGTKADAALLRPLITWFAHNFICFGDGPRWSSVFVSVGIGSWINNFRALEESRELKTAQ
;
A
#
# COMPACT_ATOMS: atom_id res chain seq x y z
N MET A 1 4.77 35.64 30.27
CA MET A 1 4.99 34.19 30.42
C MET A 1 6.04 33.99 31.50
N SER A 2 5.84 33.08 32.45
CA SER A 2 6.77 32.94 33.58
C SER A 2 8.01 32.13 33.18
N PRO A 3 9.22 32.47 33.66
CA PRO A 3 10.43 31.66 33.43
C PRO A 3 10.34 30.23 34.02
N THR A 4 9.38 29.95 34.89
CA THR A 4 9.06 28.59 35.39
C THR A 4 8.43 27.69 34.33
N ASP A 5 7.63 28.24 33.43
CA ASP A 5 6.88 27.49 32.42
C ASP A 5 7.81 27.00 31.29
N ALA A 6 8.86 27.77 31.01
CA ALA A 6 9.89 27.43 30.03
C ALA A 6 10.76 26.24 30.50
N LYS A 7 11.09 26.17 31.80
CA LYS A 7 11.88 25.08 32.39
C LYS A 7 11.09 23.76 32.39
N THR A 8 9.86 23.79 32.91
CA THR A 8 8.98 22.59 32.93
C THR A 8 8.64 22.07 31.54
N ARG A 9 8.50 22.94 30.53
CA ARG A 9 8.35 22.51 29.11
C ARG A 9 9.60 21.81 28.56
N ARG A 10 10.80 22.29 28.91
CA ARG A 10 12.09 21.68 28.51
C ARG A 10 12.28 20.31 29.16
N GLU A 11 11.95 20.18 30.45
CA GLU A 11 12.02 18.91 31.19
C GLU A 11 11.07 17.86 30.63
N ARG A 12 9.83 18.24 30.29
CA ARG A 12 8.87 17.35 29.60
C ARG A 12 9.38 16.88 28.24
N GLY A 13 10.03 17.76 27.47
CA GLY A 13 10.67 17.39 26.21
C GLY A 13 11.79 16.36 26.38
N VAL A 14 12.64 16.51 27.39
CA VAL A 14 13.70 15.55 27.72
C VAL A 14 13.13 14.20 28.16
N LEU A 15 12.06 14.18 28.97
CA LEU A 15 11.37 12.94 29.34
C LEU A 15 10.78 12.24 28.12
N ALA A 16 10.06 12.97 27.26
CA ALA A 16 9.46 12.41 26.04
C ALA A 16 10.52 11.82 25.10
N GLN A 17 11.66 12.51 24.91
CA GLN A 17 12.78 12.00 24.11
C GLN A 17 13.39 10.73 24.71
N ARG A 18 13.51 10.65 26.04
CA ARG A 18 14.05 9.48 26.75
C ARG A 18 13.10 8.28 26.65
N GLU A 19 11.80 8.52 26.80
CA GLU A 19 10.79 7.47 26.60
C GLU A 19 10.74 6.98 25.16
N TYR A 20 10.79 7.89 24.17
CA TYR A 20 10.83 7.53 22.76
C TYR A 20 12.05 6.64 22.45
N ARG A 21 13.25 7.03 22.91
CA ARG A 21 14.47 6.22 22.78
C ARG A 21 14.33 4.85 23.48
N LYS A 22 13.74 4.80 24.68
CA LYS A 22 13.49 3.55 25.40
C LYS A 22 12.53 2.63 24.63
N ARG A 23 11.41 3.17 24.12
CA ARG A 23 10.42 2.43 23.31
C ARG A 23 11.04 1.92 22.00
N HIS A 24 11.86 2.72 21.32
CA HIS A 24 12.60 2.29 20.13
C HIS A 24 13.61 1.18 20.43
N ALA A 25 14.42 1.31 21.48
CA ALA A 25 15.35 0.26 21.89
C ALA A 25 14.62 -1.06 22.22
N SER A 26 13.53 -1.00 23.00
CA SER A 26 12.71 -2.19 23.30
C SER A 26 12.03 -2.80 22.06
N LYS A 27 11.59 -1.99 21.08
CA LYS A 27 11.02 -2.49 19.83
C LYS A 27 12.08 -3.16 18.94
N VAL A 28 13.28 -2.57 18.84
CA VAL A 28 14.40 -3.17 18.09
C VAL A 28 14.84 -4.48 18.73
N GLN A 29 14.99 -4.53 20.06
CA GLN A 29 15.31 -5.76 20.78
C GLN A 29 14.26 -6.85 20.51
N LYS A 30 12.97 -6.54 20.67
CA LYS A 30 11.89 -7.52 20.41
C LYS A 30 11.93 -8.06 18.97
N LEU A 31 12.20 -7.21 17.98
CA LEU A 31 12.33 -7.64 16.58
C LEU A 31 13.58 -8.49 16.32
N GLN A 32 14.66 -8.27 17.06
CA GLN A 32 15.86 -9.12 17.04
C GLN A 32 15.60 -10.47 17.70
N ASP A 33 14.95 -10.49 18.86
CA ASP A 33 14.57 -11.71 19.58
C ASP A 33 13.59 -12.57 18.76
N GLU A 34 12.61 -11.94 18.10
CA GLU A 34 11.68 -12.60 17.16
C GLU A 34 12.41 -13.16 15.93
N ASN A 35 13.34 -12.40 15.33
CA ASN A 35 14.17 -12.90 14.22
C ASN A 35 15.02 -14.10 14.64
N GLN A 36 15.64 -14.04 15.82
CA GLN A 36 16.48 -15.11 16.32
C GLN A 36 15.65 -16.37 16.58
N THR A 37 14.47 -16.22 17.19
CA THR A 37 13.52 -17.31 17.42
C THR A 37 13.10 -18.00 16.11
N LEU A 38 12.84 -17.22 15.04
CA LEU A 38 12.52 -17.75 13.72
C LEU A 38 13.70 -18.50 13.08
N LYS A 39 14.93 -17.96 13.18
CA LYS A 39 16.15 -18.62 12.70
C LYS A 39 16.43 -19.92 13.46
N ASP A 40 16.22 -19.94 14.77
CA ASP A 40 16.39 -21.13 15.60
C ASP A 40 15.36 -22.21 15.27
N ALA A 41 14.10 -21.82 15.01
CA ALA A 41 13.06 -22.73 14.54
C ALA A 41 13.39 -23.34 13.16
N ILE A 42 13.84 -22.53 12.19
CA ILE A 42 14.29 -23.00 10.87
C ILE A 42 15.51 -23.93 11.00
N SER A 43 16.47 -23.59 11.86
CA SER A 43 17.62 -24.44 12.18
C SER A 43 17.20 -25.77 12.80
N GLY A 44 16.23 -25.75 13.71
CA GLY A 44 15.66 -26.94 14.36
C GLY A 44 15.00 -27.88 13.35
N ILE A 45 14.18 -27.34 12.44
CA ILE A 45 13.56 -28.09 11.34
C ILE A 45 14.63 -28.71 10.44
N GLY A 46 15.62 -27.92 10.00
CA GLY A 46 16.73 -28.40 9.17
C GLY A 46 17.56 -29.51 9.82
N LYS A 47 17.80 -29.43 11.14
CA LYS A 47 18.50 -30.46 11.92
C LYS A 47 17.67 -31.73 12.07
N ALA A 48 16.39 -31.61 12.43
CA ALA A 48 15.49 -32.76 12.58
C ALA A 48 15.36 -33.55 11.27
N LEU A 49 15.33 -32.87 10.12
CA LEU A 49 15.29 -33.48 8.79
C LEU A 49 16.64 -34.11 8.38
N ALA A 50 17.77 -33.56 8.84
CA ALA A 50 19.08 -34.17 8.65
C ALA A 50 19.30 -35.42 9.52
N SER A 51 18.61 -35.52 10.66
CA SER A 51 18.63 -36.69 11.55
C SER A 51 17.56 -37.74 11.22
N SER A 52 16.52 -37.41 10.44
CA SER A 52 15.52 -38.38 10.00
C SER A 52 16.09 -39.31 8.93
N ARG A 53 15.79 -40.61 9.06
CA ARG A 53 16.23 -41.66 8.13
C ARG A 53 15.22 -41.95 7.02
N GLU A 54 14.08 -41.28 7.04
CA GLU A 54 13.02 -41.42 6.04
C GLU A 54 13.29 -40.50 4.83
N GLN A 55 13.03 -41.02 3.63
CA GLN A 55 13.22 -40.29 2.38
C GLN A 55 12.04 -39.34 2.13
N LEU A 56 12.15 -38.11 2.64
CA LEU A 56 11.18 -37.05 2.33
C LEU A 56 11.19 -36.69 0.83
N PRO A 57 10.07 -36.20 0.28
CA PRO A 57 10.00 -35.70 -1.10
C PRO A 57 11.07 -34.63 -1.38
N LEU A 58 11.66 -34.70 -2.58
CA LEU A 58 12.74 -33.80 -3.01
C LEU A 58 12.33 -32.31 -2.90
N ASP A 59 11.11 -31.99 -3.34
CA ASP A 59 10.53 -30.65 -3.32
C ASP A 59 10.51 -30.03 -1.91
N LEU A 60 10.21 -30.83 -0.89
CA LEU A 60 10.16 -30.38 0.50
C LEU A 60 11.56 -30.19 1.10
N ARG A 61 12.54 -31.01 0.65
CA ARG A 61 13.96 -30.86 0.99
C ARG A 61 14.56 -29.60 0.34
N GLU A 62 14.16 -29.27 -0.89
CA GLU A 62 14.55 -28.06 -1.60
C GLU A 62 13.95 -26.81 -0.96
N ALA A 63 12.64 -26.80 -0.70
CA ALA A 63 11.95 -25.69 -0.03
C ALA A 63 12.58 -25.34 1.34
N ILE A 64 13.01 -26.35 2.10
CA ILE A 64 13.65 -26.16 3.41
C ILE A 64 15.13 -25.80 3.28
N GLY A 65 15.82 -26.23 2.20
CA GLY A 65 17.13 -25.70 1.83
C GLY A 65 17.05 -24.19 1.58
N ASN A 66 16.16 -23.78 0.69
CA ASN A 66 15.91 -22.36 0.38
C ASN A 66 15.52 -21.55 1.62
N ALA A 67 14.71 -22.12 2.53
CA ALA A 67 14.37 -21.46 3.80
C ALA A 67 15.59 -21.28 4.74
N CYS A 68 16.49 -22.27 4.82
CA CYS A 68 17.73 -22.15 5.59
C CYS A 68 18.68 -21.10 4.99
N ASP A 69 18.80 -21.08 3.66
CA ASP A 69 19.69 -20.17 2.94
C ASP A 69 19.20 -18.72 3.04
N VAL A 70 17.89 -18.47 2.87
CA VAL A 70 17.26 -17.16 3.09
C VAL A 70 17.37 -16.70 4.55
N ALA A 71 17.34 -17.64 5.52
CA ALA A 71 17.54 -17.33 6.94
C ALA A 71 19.02 -17.09 7.33
N GLY A 72 19.97 -17.40 6.43
CA GLY A 72 21.41 -17.33 6.68
C GLY A 72 21.93 -18.40 7.64
N VAL A 73 21.24 -19.54 7.74
CA VAL A 73 21.57 -20.64 8.67
C VAL A 73 22.44 -21.68 7.96
N SER A 74 23.75 -21.47 7.99
CA SER A 74 24.71 -22.43 7.42
C SER A 74 24.58 -23.82 8.05
N LYS A 75 24.59 -24.87 7.21
CA LYS A 75 24.74 -26.25 7.66
C LYS A 75 26.14 -26.47 8.23
N THR A 76 26.30 -26.26 9.53
CA THR A 76 27.48 -26.69 10.28
C THR A 76 27.55 -28.20 10.31
N THR A 77 28.35 -28.78 9.42
CA THR A 77 28.75 -30.18 9.47
C THR A 77 29.54 -30.45 10.74
N CYS A 78 29.07 -31.39 11.57
CA CYS A 78 29.81 -31.85 12.73
C CYS A 78 30.95 -32.77 12.29
N GLY A 79 32.19 -32.42 12.67
CA GLY A 79 33.39 -33.24 12.53
C GLY A 79 34.35 -32.89 13.66
N SER A 80 34.77 -33.90 14.44
CA SER A 80 35.39 -33.72 15.77
C SER A 80 36.92 -33.89 15.75
N HIS A 81 37.56 -33.33 16.80
CA HIS A 81 38.96 -33.49 17.24
C HIS A 81 40.05 -32.74 16.43
N GLY A 82 40.98 -32.02 17.06
CA GLY A 82 41.04 -31.61 18.47
C GLY A 82 42.38 -31.02 18.94
N ALA A 83 42.30 -30.22 20.01
CA ALA A 83 43.33 -29.84 21.00
C ALA A 83 44.52 -28.92 20.63
N SER A 84 44.78 -27.98 21.56
CA SER A 84 46.06 -27.32 21.92
C SER A 84 46.74 -26.37 20.92
N ASP A 85 47.45 -25.31 21.34
CA ASP A 85 47.34 -24.43 22.52
C ASP A 85 48.23 -23.18 22.29
N GLU A 86 47.91 -22.05 22.96
CA GLU A 86 48.81 -20.92 23.34
C GLU A 86 49.76 -20.20 22.33
N SER A 87 50.04 -18.91 22.64
CA SER A 87 51.10 -18.02 22.09
C SER A 87 50.95 -17.52 20.61
N ASP A 88 51.39 -16.31 20.21
CA ASP A 88 51.96 -15.19 20.97
C ASP A 88 51.71 -13.82 20.26
N LEU A 89 52.06 -12.72 20.93
CA LEU A 89 51.93 -11.33 20.49
C LEU A 89 53.05 -10.89 19.51
N SER A 90 52.70 -10.17 18.43
CA SER A 90 53.51 -9.02 17.96
C SER A 90 52.86 -8.13 16.90
N SER A 91 53.41 -6.92 16.76
CA SER A 91 52.87 -5.76 16.02
C SER A 91 53.86 -5.22 14.99
N SER A 92 53.37 -4.87 13.80
CA SER A 92 53.89 -3.85 12.83
C SER A 92 52.96 -3.88 11.59
N GLN A 93 52.32 -2.81 11.11
CA GLN A 93 52.78 -1.53 10.53
C GLN A 93 53.61 -1.64 9.23
N SER A 94 53.02 -1.08 8.16
CA SER A 94 53.63 -0.61 6.89
C SER A 94 54.16 -1.69 5.92
N GLU A 95 54.14 -1.54 4.58
CA GLU A 95 53.77 -0.42 3.70
C GLU A 95 53.41 -0.91 2.26
N SER A 96 52.70 -0.09 1.47
CA SER A 96 52.70 -0.01 -0.03
C SER A 96 52.89 -1.30 -0.87
N GLU A 97 51.97 -1.78 -1.72
CA GLU A 97 51.48 -1.25 -3.02
C GLU A 97 50.45 -2.26 -3.61
N ILE A 98 49.68 -2.09 -4.71
CA ILE A 98 49.33 -0.97 -5.62
C ILE A 98 47.89 -1.23 -6.16
N LEU A 99 47.20 -0.22 -6.73
CA LEU A 99 45.99 -0.43 -7.56
C LEU A 99 45.93 0.58 -8.74
N PRO A 100 45.62 0.17 -9.98
CA PRO A 100 45.44 1.09 -11.11
C PRO A 100 44.19 1.97 -10.97
N ARG A 101 44.27 3.18 -11.50
CA ARG A 101 43.30 4.27 -11.40
C ARG A 101 42.79 4.66 -12.79
N ASP A 102 41.47 4.70 -12.98
CA ASP A 102 40.82 5.55 -13.99
C ASP A 102 39.37 5.87 -13.52
N ARG A 103 39.04 7.13 -13.21
CA ARG A 103 38.64 8.25 -14.11
C ARG A 103 37.14 8.24 -14.47
N ALA A 104 36.31 8.82 -13.60
CA ALA A 104 34.91 9.17 -13.92
C ALA A 104 34.26 10.26 -13.04
N LEU A 105 35.01 11.03 -12.22
CA LEU A 105 34.37 11.95 -11.24
C LEU A 105 35.18 13.21 -10.86
N GLU A 106 35.69 13.97 -11.84
CA GLU A 106 36.25 15.33 -11.58
C GLU A 106 35.63 16.47 -12.43
N ASP A 107 34.83 16.18 -13.45
CA ASP A 107 34.25 17.22 -14.34
C ASP A 107 33.05 17.99 -13.75
N ALA A 108 32.59 17.64 -12.53
CA ALA A 108 31.41 18.25 -11.92
C ALA A 108 31.66 19.59 -11.17
N ILE A 109 32.92 20.03 -11.03
CA ILE A 109 33.29 21.15 -10.12
C ILE A 109 33.64 22.46 -10.85
N ARG A 110 33.60 22.51 -12.20
CA ARG A 110 34.01 23.71 -12.95
C ARG A 110 33.02 24.16 -14.03
N GLY A 111 31.86 24.65 -13.59
CA GLY A 111 30.84 25.31 -14.43
C GLY A 111 30.17 26.48 -13.72
N THR A 112 30.65 27.70 -13.96
CA THR A 112 30.03 28.98 -13.54
C THR A 112 28.64 29.13 -14.20
N SER A 113 27.63 29.81 -13.62
CA SER A 113 27.65 31.25 -13.34
C SER A 113 26.38 31.74 -12.60
N SER A 114 26.49 32.93 -11.99
CA SER A 114 25.40 33.94 -11.87
C SER A 114 24.17 33.66 -10.98
N LEU A 115 24.20 34.16 -9.74
CA LEU A 115 23.11 34.99 -9.19
C LEU A 115 23.69 36.18 -8.39
N SER A 116 23.02 37.34 -8.46
CA SER A 116 23.52 38.61 -7.94
C SER A 116 23.52 38.73 -6.41
N ARG A 117 24.70 39.04 -5.88
CA ARG A 117 25.00 40.15 -4.95
C ARG A 117 23.88 40.55 -3.96
N ASN A 118 24.02 40.09 -2.71
CA ASN A 118 23.73 40.90 -1.52
C ASN A 118 25.02 41.02 -0.69
N GLU A 119 25.29 42.21 -0.17
CA GLU A 119 26.50 42.50 0.58
C GLU A 119 26.44 41.86 1.98
N VAL A 120 27.51 41.16 2.38
CA VAL A 120 27.68 40.65 3.74
C VAL A 120 28.89 41.34 4.36
N ILE A 121 28.63 42.27 5.28
CA ILE A 121 29.67 42.81 6.15
C ILE A 121 30.08 41.70 7.12
N LEU A 122 31.35 41.30 7.03
CA LEU A 122 31.95 40.28 7.89
C LEU A 122 32.12 40.80 9.32
N SER A 123 31.59 40.09 10.32
CA SER A 123 32.15 40.13 11.69
C SER A 123 31.75 38.93 12.53
N GLY A 124 32.72 38.36 13.26
CA GLY A 124 32.48 37.71 14.55
C GLY A 124 31.99 36.26 14.56
N ARG A 125 32.94 35.31 14.49
CA ARG A 125 32.88 33.94 15.08
C ARG A 125 31.48 33.30 15.22
N ALA A 126 31.03 32.60 14.18
CA ALA A 126 30.00 31.58 14.31
C ALA A 126 30.61 30.20 14.05
N SER A 127 30.67 29.33 15.06
CA SER A 127 30.85 27.90 14.82
C SER A 127 29.67 27.43 13.95
N PRO A 128 29.89 26.66 12.86
CA PRO A 128 28.79 26.19 12.02
C PRO A 128 28.00 25.13 12.78
N ARG A 129 26.99 25.59 13.52
CA ARG A 129 25.97 24.70 14.08
C ARG A 129 25.21 24.15 12.89
N LEU A 130 25.21 22.83 12.71
CA LEU A 130 24.44 22.10 11.69
C LEU A 130 22.94 22.07 12.06
N ASP A 131 22.45 23.19 12.61
CA ASP A 131 21.10 23.42 13.11
C ASP A 131 20.22 24.06 12.00
N TYR A 132 20.74 24.15 10.76
CA TYR A 132 19.91 24.36 9.57
C TYR A 132 18.80 23.31 9.58
N GLY A 133 17.56 23.74 9.33
CA GLY A 133 16.33 22.96 9.48
C GLY A 133 16.15 21.80 8.50
N LEU A 134 17.19 21.01 8.25
CA LEU A 134 17.17 19.65 7.71
C LEU A 134 16.55 18.67 8.72
N TRP A 135 15.41 19.05 9.29
CA TRP A 135 14.37 18.09 9.62
C TRP A 135 13.83 17.56 8.29
N LEU A 136 14.62 16.69 7.68
CA LEU A 136 14.12 15.74 6.70
C LEU A 136 12.98 15.02 7.44
N ASP A 137 11.74 15.27 7.05
CA ASP A 137 10.62 14.40 7.39
C ASP A 137 10.96 13.03 6.74
N PHE A 138 11.74 12.19 7.43
CA PHE A 138 12.12 10.87 6.93
C PHE A 138 10.86 10.03 6.65
N ASP A 139 9.76 10.30 7.35
CA ASP A 139 8.42 9.74 7.12
C ASP A 139 7.80 10.10 5.74
N ARG A 140 8.33 11.13 5.05
CA ARG A 140 8.02 11.46 3.63
C ARG A 140 8.99 10.79 2.65
N LEU A 141 10.05 10.15 3.13
CA LEU A 141 11.04 9.44 2.30
C LEU A 141 10.88 7.92 2.41
N VAL A 142 10.41 7.40 3.54
CA VAL A 142 10.09 5.98 3.66
C VAL A 142 8.84 5.66 2.83
N ARG A 143 9.05 4.77 1.86
CA ARG A 143 8.03 4.26 0.94
C ARG A 143 7.53 2.92 1.46
N VAL A 144 6.22 2.78 1.57
CA VAL A 144 5.56 1.49 1.79
C VAL A 144 5.29 0.89 0.42
N ILE A 145 6.00 -0.21 0.15
CA ILE A 145 6.00 -0.97 -1.11
C ILE A 145 4.97 -2.11 -1.06
N GLU A 146 4.53 -2.50 0.14
CA GLU A 146 3.50 -3.52 0.30
C GLU A 146 2.09 -2.90 0.14
N PRO A 147 1.22 -3.47 -0.72
CA PRO A 147 -0.12 -2.94 -0.94
C PRO A 147 -1.05 -3.26 0.24
N PRO A 148 -1.98 -2.35 0.59
CA PRO A 148 -3.10 -2.64 1.48
C PRO A 148 -3.91 -3.85 1.00
N LEU A 149 -4.33 -4.70 1.94
CA LEU A 149 -5.04 -5.96 1.66
C LEU A 149 -6.35 -5.75 0.89
N ASP A 150 -6.99 -4.59 1.08
CA ASP A 150 -8.23 -4.20 0.42
C ASP A 150 -8.08 -3.78 -1.05
N ILE A 151 -6.88 -3.39 -1.50
CA ILE A 151 -6.63 -3.06 -2.92
C ILE A 151 -5.96 -4.19 -3.70
N LEU A 152 -5.42 -5.21 -3.02
CA LEU A 152 -4.78 -6.38 -3.64
C LEU A 152 -5.55 -7.00 -4.83
N PRO A 153 -6.88 -7.24 -4.75
CA PRO A 153 -7.64 -7.84 -5.85
C PRO A 153 -7.67 -6.98 -7.12
N TYR A 154 -7.42 -5.68 -7.01
CA TYR A 154 -7.59 -4.69 -8.09
C TYR A 154 -6.24 -4.19 -8.64
N LEU A 155 -5.11 -4.78 -8.22
CA LEU A 155 -3.76 -4.43 -8.67
C LEU A 155 -3.23 -5.41 -9.73
N GLY A 156 -2.20 -4.99 -10.47
CA GLY A 156 -1.61 -5.78 -11.56
C GLY A 156 -2.64 -6.13 -12.63
N ALA A 157 -2.81 -7.42 -12.91
CA ALA A 157 -3.86 -7.91 -13.81
C ALA A 157 -5.28 -7.53 -13.35
N GLY A 158 -5.49 -7.36 -12.03
CA GLY A 158 -6.75 -6.94 -11.42
C GLY A 158 -7.23 -5.56 -11.89
N VAL A 159 -6.33 -4.65 -12.27
CA VAL A 159 -6.67 -3.29 -12.73
C VAL A 159 -7.59 -3.32 -13.97
N ASN A 160 -7.29 -4.24 -14.90
CA ASN A 160 -8.00 -4.38 -16.17
C ASN A 160 -9.19 -5.37 -16.10
N THR A 161 -9.62 -5.73 -14.89
CA THR A 161 -10.87 -6.48 -14.68
C THR A 161 -12.05 -5.51 -14.57
N LEU A 162 -13.27 -6.01 -14.76
CA LEU A 162 -14.47 -5.20 -14.55
C LEU A 162 -14.56 -4.73 -13.07
N ALA A 163 -14.25 -5.62 -12.12
CA ALA A 163 -14.21 -5.30 -10.69
C ALA A 163 -13.20 -4.20 -10.37
N GLY A 164 -11.98 -4.30 -10.91
CA GLY A 164 -10.94 -3.27 -10.76
C GLY A 164 -11.34 -1.94 -11.38
N CYS A 165 -11.90 -1.94 -12.59
CA CYS A 165 -12.38 -0.72 -13.23
C CYS A 165 -13.52 -0.04 -12.45
N ILE A 166 -14.46 -0.81 -11.89
CA ILE A 166 -15.51 -0.29 -10.99
C ILE A 166 -14.87 0.27 -9.72
N PHE A 167 -13.98 -0.48 -9.05
CA PHE A 167 -13.31 -0.06 -7.82
C PHE A 167 -12.53 1.24 -8.00
N TRP A 168 -11.63 1.30 -8.97
CA TRP A 168 -10.82 2.50 -9.22
C TRP A 168 -11.69 3.70 -9.60
N SER A 169 -12.71 3.51 -10.44
CA SER A 169 -13.65 4.59 -10.79
C SER A 169 -14.42 5.13 -9.58
N THR A 170 -14.71 4.31 -8.55
CA THR A 170 -15.32 4.80 -7.30
C THR A 170 -14.37 5.67 -6.51
N LEU A 171 -13.07 5.32 -6.43
CA LEU A 171 -12.07 6.13 -5.73
C LEU A 171 -11.81 7.45 -6.47
N ASP A 172 -11.59 7.40 -7.78
CA ASP A 172 -11.38 8.56 -8.64
C ASP A 172 -12.57 9.54 -8.51
N TYR A 173 -13.82 9.05 -8.60
CA TYR A 173 -15.02 9.87 -8.38
C TYR A 173 -15.12 10.45 -6.97
N THR A 174 -14.68 9.72 -5.94
CA THR A 174 -14.69 10.23 -4.54
C THR A 174 -13.71 11.39 -4.37
N ILE A 175 -12.55 11.30 -5.02
CA ILE A 175 -11.51 12.33 -5.04
C ILE A 175 -12.01 13.57 -5.82
N ASP A 176 -12.64 13.38 -6.98
CA ASP A 176 -13.24 14.47 -7.77
C ASP A 176 -14.34 15.22 -7.00
N LEU A 177 -15.21 14.48 -6.30
CA LEU A 177 -16.21 15.05 -5.39
C LEU A 177 -15.56 15.88 -4.28
N TRP A 178 -14.43 15.42 -3.74
CA TRP A 178 -13.71 16.11 -2.67
C TRP A 178 -13.01 17.40 -3.13
N HIS A 179 -12.43 17.38 -4.32
CA HIS A 179 -11.93 18.60 -4.96
C HIS A 179 -13.08 19.58 -5.26
N SER A 180 -14.25 19.06 -5.60
CA SER A 180 -15.47 19.82 -5.88
C SER A 180 -16.31 20.18 -4.65
N ARG A 181 -15.83 19.93 -3.41
CA ARG A 181 -16.61 20.06 -2.15
C ARG A 181 -17.16 21.45 -1.84
N THR A 182 -16.73 22.48 -2.57
CA THR A 182 -17.31 23.83 -2.52
C THR A 182 -18.72 23.89 -3.14
N GLN A 183 -19.09 22.88 -3.94
CA GLN A 183 -20.41 22.76 -4.56
C GLN A 183 -21.37 21.95 -3.66
N PRO A 184 -22.58 22.45 -3.36
CA PRO A 184 -23.54 21.75 -2.49
C PRO A 184 -23.93 20.33 -2.96
N LEU A 185 -23.93 20.09 -4.27
CA LEU A 185 -24.19 18.77 -4.84
C LEU A 185 -23.06 17.78 -4.49
N ALA A 186 -21.80 18.21 -4.57
CA ALA A 186 -20.66 17.37 -4.23
C ALA A 186 -20.68 16.96 -2.75
N THR A 187 -20.97 17.92 -1.86
CA THR A 187 -21.17 17.66 -0.43
C THR A 187 -22.28 16.64 -0.19
N LYS A 188 -23.43 16.77 -0.87
CA LYS A 188 -24.55 15.82 -0.77
C LYS A 188 -24.17 14.39 -1.22
N TYR A 189 -23.35 14.24 -2.26
CA TYR A 189 -22.87 12.93 -2.69
C TYR A 189 -21.87 12.32 -1.69
N LEU A 190 -20.94 13.12 -1.15
CA LEU A 190 -20.02 12.69 -0.09
C LEU A 190 -20.79 12.29 1.19
N ASP A 191 -21.79 13.08 1.58
CA ASP A 191 -22.69 12.77 2.69
C ASP A 191 -23.38 11.41 2.51
N ARG A 192 -23.86 11.09 1.30
CA ARG A 192 -24.45 9.77 1.00
C ARG A 192 -23.41 8.64 1.08
N ILE A 193 -22.17 8.88 0.64
CA ILE A 193 -21.09 7.88 0.64
C ILE A 193 -20.64 7.52 2.07
N PHE A 194 -20.61 8.50 2.98
CA PHE A 194 -20.01 8.36 4.31
C PHE A 194 -21.01 8.39 5.50
N ASN A 195 -22.15 9.08 5.45
CA ASN A 195 -23.02 9.27 6.64
C ASN A 195 -23.97 8.10 6.93
N HIS A 196 -23.77 6.92 6.33
CA HIS A 196 -24.67 5.77 6.54
C HIS A 196 -24.39 5.00 7.84
N SER A 197 -23.22 5.17 8.45
CA SER A 197 -22.88 4.60 9.75
C SER A 197 -22.11 5.59 10.62
N THR A 198 -22.34 5.53 11.93
CA THR A 198 -21.73 6.42 12.94
C THR A 198 -20.22 6.27 13.09
N HIS A 199 -19.62 5.25 12.46
CA HIS A 199 -18.17 4.99 12.51
C HIS A 199 -17.36 5.73 11.43
N LEU A 200 -18.01 6.37 10.46
CA LEU A 200 -17.38 7.08 9.34
C LEU A 200 -17.28 8.59 9.60
N THR A 201 -16.75 8.97 10.76
CA THR A 201 -16.68 10.37 11.22
C THR A 201 -15.57 11.18 10.56
N ASP A 202 -14.38 10.59 10.39
CA ASP A 202 -13.20 11.29 9.86
C ASP A 202 -13.14 11.19 8.32
N ARG A 203 -13.80 12.15 7.65
CA ARG A 203 -13.84 12.23 6.19
C ARG A 203 -12.48 12.57 5.60
N ASP A 204 -11.73 13.48 6.22
CA ASP A 204 -10.40 13.90 5.76
C ASP A 204 -9.43 12.71 5.74
N PHE A 205 -9.48 11.84 6.75
CA PHE A 205 -8.74 10.58 6.79
C PHE A 205 -9.20 9.59 5.72
N LEU A 206 -10.50 9.34 5.59
CA LEU A 206 -11.05 8.40 4.59
C LEU A 206 -10.71 8.81 3.15
N LEU A 207 -10.64 10.12 2.89
CA LEU A 207 -10.26 10.69 1.59
C LEU A 207 -8.75 10.70 1.37
N SER A 208 -7.96 10.97 2.41
CA SER A 208 -6.49 10.79 2.36
C SER A 208 -6.12 9.34 2.06
N LEU A 209 -6.90 8.38 2.57
CA LEU A 209 -6.77 6.96 2.26
C LEU A 209 -7.19 6.63 0.82
N ALA A 210 -8.28 7.20 0.30
CA ALA A 210 -8.64 7.06 -1.12
C ALA A 210 -7.55 7.59 -2.05
N GLN A 211 -7.02 8.79 -1.76
CA GLN A 211 -5.90 9.39 -2.49
C GLN A 211 -4.65 8.50 -2.44
N ALA A 212 -4.30 7.97 -1.26
CA ALA A 212 -3.13 7.11 -1.10
C ALA A 212 -3.23 5.79 -1.90
N ARG A 213 -4.43 5.21 -2.00
CA ARG A 213 -4.67 4.02 -2.84
C ARG A 213 -4.51 4.32 -4.34
N VAL A 214 -4.97 5.48 -4.81
CA VAL A 214 -4.76 5.92 -6.21
C VAL A 214 -3.28 6.25 -6.47
N ASP A 215 -2.61 6.93 -5.53
CA ASP A 215 -1.16 7.14 -5.58
C ASP A 215 -0.41 5.80 -5.66
N TYR A 216 -0.82 4.78 -4.90
CA TYR A 216 -0.22 3.45 -4.96
C TYR A 216 -0.41 2.80 -6.34
N LYS A 217 -1.62 2.84 -6.91
CA LYS A 217 -1.95 2.32 -8.24
C LYS A 217 -1.06 2.95 -9.33
N GLU A 218 -0.78 4.25 -9.24
CA GLU A 218 0.05 4.96 -10.21
C GLU A 218 1.57 4.78 -10.00
N LYS A 219 2.03 4.77 -8.74
CA LYS A 219 3.46 4.91 -8.39
C LYS A 219 4.08 3.62 -7.86
N GLY A 220 3.27 2.63 -7.49
CA GLY A 220 3.70 1.38 -6.84
C GLY A 220 4.14 1.54 -5.38
N PHE A 221 3.88 2.68 -4.74
CA PHE A 221 4.19 2.92 -3.33
C PHE A 221 3.34 4.03 -2.70
N MET A 222 3.27 4.05 -1.37
CA MET A 222 2.74 5.17 -0.57
C MET A 222 3.80 5.68 0.42
N TYR A 223 3.57 6.86 1.01
CA TYR A 223 4.45 7.42 2.03
C TYR A 223 4.11 6.91 3.44
N GLN A 224 5.13 6.64 4.26
CA GLN A 224 4.95 6.07 5.61
C GLN A 224 4.08 6.93 6.52
N LYS A 225 4.12 8.27 6.41
CA LYS A 225 3.25 9.15 7.21
C LYS A 225 1.75 8.85 7.04
N LEU A 226 1.33 8.45 5.84
CA LEU A 226 -0.03 7.96 5.57
C LEU A 226 -0.20 6.55 6.14
N SER A 227 0.79 5.67 5.93
CA SER A 227 0.78 4.29 6.43
C SER A 227 0.68 4.17 7.96
N GLU A 228 1.34 5.01 8.76
CA GLU A 228 1.17 4.96 10.22
C GLU A 228 -0.24 5.37 10.67
N GLN A 229 -0.93 6.23 9.91
CA GLN A 229 -2.35 6.53 10.15
C GLN A 229 -3.22 5.32 9.78
N PHE A 230 -2.86 4.57 8.72
CA PHE A 230 -3.53 3.33 8.33
C PHE A 230 -3.25 2.14 9.27
N GLN A 231 -2.07 2.07 9.89
CA GLN A 231 -1.68 1.00 10.82
C GLN A 231 -2.17 1.24 12.25
N ARG A 232 -2.30 2.50 12.71
CA ARG A 232 -2.71 2.77 14.10
C ARG A 232 -4.17 2.45 14.39
N ASN A 233 -5.02 2.33 13.37
CA ASN A 233 -6.44 2.02 13.55
C ASN A 233 -7.11 1.49 12.27
N SER A 234 -7.81 0.37 12.45
CA SER A 234 -9.24 0.27 12.14
C SER A 234 -9.76 0.18 10.69
N MET A 235 -9.07 -0.24 9.62
CA MET A 235 -9.84 -0.50 8.36
C MET A 235 -10.68 -1.79 8.44
N SER A 236 -10.08 -2.92 8.81
CA SER A 236 -10.83 -4.16 9.07
C SER A 236 -11.77 -4.03 10.28
N GLU A 237 -11.36 -3.29 11.32
CA GLU A 237 -12.25 -3.04 12.46
C GLU A 237 -13.42 -2.10 12.11
N LEU A 238 -13.22 -1.10 11.25
CA LEU A 238 -14.29 -0.22 10.77
C LEU A 238 -15.29 -1.01 9.94
N TYR A 239 -14.81 -1.89 9.06
CA TYR A 239 -15.68 -2.83 8.34
C TYR A 239 -16.50 -3.69 9.30
N GLU A 240 -15.88 -4.35 10.28
CA GLU A 240 -16.59 -5.19 11.26
C GLU A 240 -17.55 -4.38 12.16
N ARG A 241 -17.20 -3.15 12.54
CA ARG A 241 -18.08 -2.23 13.29
C ARG A 241 -19.29 -1.81 12.46
N ILE A 242 -19.10 -1.38 11.20
CA ILE A 242 -20.17 -1.03 10.26
C ILE A 242 -21.07 -2.25 10.00
N LYS A 243 -20.48 -3.41 9.72
CA LYS A 243 -21.20 -4.69 9.55
C LYS A 243 -22.07 -5.02 10.77
N THR A 244 -21.52 -4.88 11.98
CA THR A 244 -22.26 -5.12 13.24
C THR A 244 -23.42 -4.12 13.43
N ASP A 245 -23.24 -2.85 13.06
CA ASP A 245 -24.30 -1.83 13.06
C ASP A 245 -25.43 -2.18 12.07
N TYR A 246 -25.07 -2.55 10.84
CA TYR A 246 -26.02 -3.01 9.81
C TYR A 246 -26.78 -4.30 10.22
N GLU A 247 -26.10 -5.26 10.84
CA GLU A 247 -26.72 -6.49 11.36
C GLU A 247 -27.70 -6.19 12.49
N LYS A 248 -27.37 -5.28 13.42
CA LYS A 248 -28.29 -4.78 14.46
C LYS A 248 -29.51 -4.06 13.88
N GLN A 249 -29.34 -3.35 12.77
CA GLN A 249 -30.44 -2.70 12.04
C GLN A 249 -31.29 -3.66 11.18
N GLY A 250 -31.05 -4.99 11.26
CA GLY A 250 -31.80 -5.98 10.47
C GLY A 250 -31.45 -6.00 8.98
N LYS A 251 -30.33 -5.40 8.58
CA LYS A 251 -29.85 -5.30 7.19
C LYS A 251 -28.55 -6.11 7.04
N PRO A 252 -28.64 -7.45 6.93
CA PRO A 252 -27.47 -8.33 7.02
C PRO A 252 -26.43 -8.04 5.92
N SER A 253 -25.14 -8.24 6.24
CA SER A 253 -24.02 -7.93 5.34
C SER A 253 -24.13 -8.56 3.95
N ARG A 254 -24.80 -9.72 3.81
CA ARG A 254 -25.07 -10.40 2.53
C ARG A 254 -25.89 -9.57 1.51
N TRP A 255 -26.49 -8.47 1.96
CA TRP A 255 -27.19 -7.51 1.09
C TRP A 255 -26.27 -6.45 0.49
N TRP A 256 -24.98 -6.41 0.87
CA TRP A 256 -24.00 -5.43 0.42
C TRP A 256 -22.88 -6.09 -0.37
N LYS A 257 -22.92 -5.89 -1.68
CA LYS A 257 -22.05 -6.53 -2.67
C LYS A 257 -20.70 -5.82 -2.81
N ARG A 258 -19.61 -6.60 -2.84
CA ARG A 258 -18.25 -6.15 -3.18
C ARG A 258 -18.09 -5.93 -4.71
N PRO A 259 -17.07 -5.19 -5.19
CA PRO A 259 -16.82 -4.98 -6.62
C PRO A 259 -16.72 -6.27 -7.44
N GLU A 260 -16.15 -7.34 -6.87
CA GLU A 260 -16.03 -8.67 -7.48
C GLU A 260 -17.40 -9.28 -7.72
N GLU A 261 -18.23 -9.36 -6.67
CA GLU A 261 -19.59 -9.92 -6.77
C GLU A 261 -20.49 -9.11 -7.71
N VAL A 262 -20.27 -7.79 -7.81
CA VAL A 262 -20.94 -6.93 -8.78
C VAL A 262 -20.48 -7.25 -10.20
N ALA A 263 -19.17 -7.41 -10.42
CA ALA A 263 -18.63 -7.77 -11.73
C ALA A 263 -19.11 -9.16 -12.18
N GLU A 264 -19.11 -10.16 -11.29
CA GLU A 264 -19.70 -11.48 -11.52
C GLU A 264 -21.18 -11.36 -11.92
N SER A 265 -21.98 -10.62 -11.13
CA SER A 265 -23.40 -10.38 -11.43
C SER A 265 -23.66 -9.71 -12.80
N VAL A 266 -22.71 -8.92 -13.30
CA VAL A 266 -22.76 -8.31 -14.64
C VAL A 266 -22.41 -9.34 -15.71
N LEU A 267 -21.35 -10.12 -15.50
CA LEU A 267 -20.83 -11.10 -16.46
C LEU A 267 -21.79 -12.30 -16.63
N ASP A 268 -22.44 -12.76 -15.55
CA ASP A 268 -23.41 -13.87 -15.56
C ASP A 268 -24.63 -13.61 -16.48
N LEU A 269 -24.93 -12.34 -16.77
CA LEU A 269 -26.03 -11.91 -17.65
C LEU A 269 -25.61 -11.70 -19.12
N MET A 270 -24.32 -11.92 -19.42
CA MET A 270 -23.71 -11.77 -20.74
C MET A 270 -23.39 -13.12 -21.38
N THR A 271 -23.41 -13.16 -22.71
CA THR A 271 -22.87 -14.31 -23.46
C THR A 271 -21.32 -14.31 -23.42
N PRO A 272 -20.66 -15.47 -23.59
CA PRO A 272 -19.19 -15.54 -23.61
C PRO A 272 -18.55 -14.63 -24.67
N SER A 273 -19.22 -14.38 -25.81
CA SER A 273 -18.75 -13.44 -26.83
C SER A 273 -18.83 -11.99 -26.37
N GLN A 274 -19.92 -11.59 -25.69
CA GLN A 274 -20.06 -10.26 -25.09
C GLN A 274 -19.01 -10.04 -23.99
N GLN A 275 -18.79 -11.04 -23.11
CA GLN A 275 -17.74 -11.01 -22.10
C GLN A 275 -16.35 -10.83 -22.74
N ALA A 276 -16.04 -11.53 -23.83
CA ALA A 276 -14.77 -11.38 -24.54
C ALA A 276 -14.58 -9.98 -25.15
N ARG A 277 -15.63 -9.39 -25.75
CA ARG A 277 -15.57 -8.00 -26.28
C ARG A 277 -15.31 -6.99 -25.17
N PHE A 278 -16.02 -7.08 -24.04
CA PHE A 278 -15.81 -6.17 -22.90
C PHE A 278 -14.48 -6.43 -22.18
N GLY A 279 -14.02 -7.67 -22.09
CA GLY A 279 -12.66 -8.01 -21.65
C GLY A 279 -11.59 -7.35 -22.53
N ALA A 280 -11.79 -7.28 -23.85
CA ALA A 280 -10.91 -6.53 -24.74
C ALA A 280 -10.97 -5.01 -24.46
N VAL A 281 -12.16 -4.43 -24.23
CA VAL A 281 -12.32 -3.01 -23.85
C VAL A 281 -11.54 -2.68 -22.57
N LEU A 282 -11.70 -3.49 -21.52
CA LEU A 282 -11.05 -3.29 -20.22
C LEU A 282 -9.52 -3.41 -20.32
N ASN A 283 -9.01 -4.21 -21.24
CA ASN A 283 -7.58 -4.31 -21.58
C ASN A 283 -7.10 -3.26 -22.61
N GLY A 284 -7.91 -2.25 -22.95
CA GLY A 284 -7.55 -1.19 -23.89
C GLY A 284 -7.49 -1.62 -25.37
N LYS A 285 -7.94 -2.84 -25.70
CA LYS A 285 -7.91 -3.45 -27.05
C LYS A 285 -9.28 -3.52 -27.73
N GLY A 286 -10.35 -3.14 -27.03
CA GLY A 286 -11.72 -3.22 -27.52
C GLY A 286 -12.14 -2.04 -28.41
N THR A 287 -13.32 -2.14 -29.01
CA THR A 287 -13.82 -1.08 -29.92
C THR A 287 -14.30 0.15 -29.14
N LYS A 288 -14.25 1.33 -29.78
CA LYS A 288 -14.87 2.55 -29.23
C LYS A 288 -16.38 2.39 -28.99
N ALA A 289 -17.03 1.57 -29.82
CA ALA A 289 -18.47 1.32 -29.75
C ALA A 289 -18.88 0.45 -28.56
N ASP A 290 -18.01 -0.48 -28.14
CA ASP A 290 -18.19 -1.29 -26.93
C ASP A 290 -17.80 -0.49 -25.67
N ALA A 291 -16.73 0.31 -25.74
CA ALA A 291 -16.34 1.22 -24.66
C ALA A 291 -17.45 2.24 -24.32
N ALA A 292 -18.18 2.73 -25.33
CA ALA A 292 -19.34 3.61 -25.13
C ALA A 292 -20.54 2.92 -24.45
N LEU A 293 -20.66 1.59 -24.52
CA LEU A 293 -21.73 0.83 -23.85
C LEU A 293 -21.34 0.47 -22.41
N LEU A 294 -20.06 0.17 -22.16
CA LEU A 294 -19.54 -0.21 -20.85
C LEU A 294 -19.31 0.99 -19.91
N ARG A 295 -18.86 2.14 -20.45
CA ARG A 295 -18.58 3.35 -19.65
C ARG A 295 -19.80 3.82 -18.82
N PRO A 296 -21.03 3.93 -19.36
CA PRO A 296 -22.20 4.31 -18.55
C PRO A 296 -22.45 3.39 -17.36
N LEU A 297 -22.22 2.08 -17.50
CA LEU A 297 -22.39 1.11 -16.41
C LEU A 297 -21.37 1.36 -15.28
N ILE A 298 -20.09 1.49 -15.63
CA ILE A 298 -19.01 1.78 -14.67
C ILE A 298 -19.26 3.12 -13.97
N THR A 299 -19.60 4.16 -14.73
CA THR A 299 -19.96 5.49 -14.20
C THR A 299 -21.17 5.41 -13.26
N TRP A 300 -22.19 4.62 -13.61
CA TRP A 300 -23.38 4.43 -12.78
C TRP A 300 -23.07 3.73 -11.44
N PHE A 301 -22.19 2.72 -11.43
CA PHE A 301 -21.71 2.11 -10.18
C PHE A 301 -20.88 3.10 -9.35
N ALA A 302 -19.93 3.82 -9.98
CA ALA A 302 -19.11 4.84 -9.33
C ALA A 302 -19.97 5.95 -8.71
N HIS A 303 -21.07 6.34 -9.36
CA HIS A 303 -22.00 7.34 -8.84
C HIS A 303 -22.97 6.81 -7.77
N ASN A 304 -22.98 5.52 -7.40
CA ASN A 304 -24.02 4.95 -6.52
C ASN A 304 -23.54 3.88 -5.52
N PHE A 305 -22.30 3.96 -5.05
CA PHE A 305 -21.81 3.14 -3.94
C PHE A 305 -21.95 3.85 -2.57
N ILE A 306 -21.73 3.10 -1.49
CA ILE A 306 -21.42 3.62 -0.15
C ILE A 306 -20.14 2.99 0.41
N CYS A 307 -19.40 3.69 1.28
CA CYS A 307 -18.09 3.24 1.76
C CYS A 307 -18.20 2.36 3.01
N PHE A 308 -17.65 1.14 2.99
CA PHE A 308 -17.57 0.24 4.16
C PHE A 308 -16.20 0.28 4.87
N GLY A 309 -15.37 1.28 4.55
CA GLY A 309 -13.98 1.39 5.01
C GLY A 309 -13.02 0.55 4.14
N ASP A 310 -13.25 -0.77 4.10
CA ASP A 310 -12.48 -1.72 3.27
C ASP A 310 -12.81 -1.64 1.76
N GLY A 311 -13.67 -0.70 1.34
CA GLY A 311 -14.00 -0.46 -0.05
C GLY A 311 -15.42 0.03 -0.29
N PRO A 312 -15.81 0.24 -1.56
CA PRO A 312 -17.19 0.54 -1.95
C PRO A 312 -18.10 -0.69 -1.78
N ARG A 313 -19.40 -0.44 -1.61
CA ARG A 313 -20.48 -1.45 -1.62
C ARG A 313 -21.73 -0.93 -2.31
N TRP A 314 -22.51 -1.86 -2.85
CA TRP A 314 -23.84 -1.63 -3.45
C TRP A 314 -24.85 -2.59 -2.84
N SER A 315 -26.12 -2.20 -2.73
CA SER A 315 -27.14 -3.13 -2.23
C SER A 315 -27.53 -4.15 -3.31
N SER A 316 -27.77 -5.41 -2.95
CA SER A 316 -28.13 -6.46 -3.92
C SER A 316 -29.35 -6.08 -4.77
N VAL A 317 -30.34 -5.42 -4.18
CA VAL A 317 -31.53 -4.91 -4.90
C VAL A 317 -31.14 -3.85 -5.94
N PHE A 318 -30.26 -2.92 -5.59
CA PHE A 318 -29.77 -1.89 -6.49
C PHE A 318 -29.00 -2.50 -7.67
N VAL A 319 -28.11 -3.46 -7.37
CA VAL A 319 -27.33 -4.21 -8.37
C VAL A 319 -28.27 -4.93 -9.36
N SER A 320 -29.21 -5.75 -8.88
CA SER A 320 -30.11 -6.50 -9.75
C SER A 320 -31.01 -5.60 -10.62
N VAL A 321 -31.59 -4.54 -10.05
CA VAL A 321 -32.47 -3.62 -10.80
C VAL A 321 -31.69 -2.83 -11.85
N GLY A 322 -30.51 -2.31 -11.50
CA GLY A 322 -29.71 -1.50 -12.41
C GLY A 322 -29.06 -2.29 -13.54
N ILE A 323 -28.49 -3.47 -13.25
CA ILE A 323 -27.95 -4.34 -14.31
C ILE A 323 -29.10 -4.82 -15.21
N GLY A 324 -30.26 -5.17 -14.64
CA GLY A 324 -31.46 -5.53 -15.42
C GLY A 324 -31.94 -4.41 -16.35
N SER A 325 -31.89 -3.15 -15.91
CA SER A 325 -32.19 -1.99 -16.76
C SER A 325 -31.15 -1.78 -17.86
N TRP A 326 -29.86 -1.90 -17.52
CA TRP A 326 -28.75 -1.71 -18.46
C TRP A 326 -28.69 -2.82 -19.52
N ILE A 327 -28.86 -4.10 -19.15
CA ILE A 327 -28.79 -5.22 -20.11
C ILE A 327 -29.94 -5.16 -21.12
N ASN A 328 -31.13 -4.69 -20.71
CA ASN A 328 -32.26 -4.49 -21.62
C ASN A 328 -31.99 -3.36 -22.64
N ASN A 329 -31.41 -2.25 -22.18
CA ASN A 329 -31.00 -1.15 -23.07
C ASN A 329 -29.90 -1.60 -24.04
N PHE A 330 -28.90 -2.32 -23.53
CA PHE A 330 -27.80 -2.89 -24.30
C PHE A 330 -28.30 -3.85 -25.39
N ARG A 331 -29.22 -4.78 -25.10
CA ARG A 331 -29.80 -5.69 -26.12
C ARG A 331 -30.57 -4.93 -27.21
N ALA A 332 -31.41 -3.96 -26.84
CA ALA A 332 -32.11 -3.12 -27.80
C ALA A 332 -31.14 -2.33 -28.72
N LEU A 333 -29.97 -1.94 -28.20
CA LEU A 333 -28.90 -1.30 -28.98
C LEU A 333 -28.12 -2.28 -29.87
N GLU A 334 -27.97 -3.55 -29.49
CA GLU A 334 -27.41 -4.59 -30.37
C GLU A 334 -28.36 -4.91 -31.53
N GLU A 335 -29.64 -5.19 -31.26
CA GLU A 335 -30.68 -5.42 -32.27
C GLU A 335 -30.77 -4.25 -33.27
N SER A 336 -30.74 -3.01 -32.75
CA SER A 336 -30.74 -1.79 -33.57
C SER A 336 -29.47 -1.57 -34.40
N ARG A 337 -28.36 -2.25 -34.07
CA ARG A 337 -27.11 -2.24 -34.88
C ARG A 337 -27.16 -3.31 -35.95
N GLU A 338 -27.56 -4.53 -35.61
CA GLU A 338 -27.65 -5.66 -36.54
C GLU A 338 -28.58 -5.32 -37.73
N LEU A 339 -29.74 -4.73 -37.44
CA LEU A 339 -30.69 -4.24 -38.45
C LEU A 339 -30.10 -3.17 -39.41
N LYS A 340 -29.10 -2.40 -38.98
CA LYS A 340 -28.43 -1.37 -39.80
C LYS A 340 -27.24 -1.89 -40.59
N THR A 341 -26.74 -3.08 -40.28
CA THR A 341 -25.71 -3.79 -41.07
C THR A 341 -26.29 -4.78 -42.08
N ALA A 342 -27.60 -5.05 -42.02
CA ALA A 342 -28.33 -5.89 -42.96
C ALA A 342 -29.06 -5.11 -44.07
N GLN A 343 -28.93 -3.78 -44.08
CA GLN A 343 -29.40 -2.84 -45.11
C GLN A 343 -28.19 -2.22 -45.81
#